data_AF-A0A353Z5T3-F1
#
_entry.id   AF-A0A353Z5T3-F1
#
_cell.length_a   1.000
_cell.length_b   1.000
_cell.length_c   1.000
_cell.angle_alpha   90.00
_cell.angle_beta   90.00
_cell.angle_gamma   90.00
#
_symmetry.space_group_name_H-M   'P 1'
#
loop_
_entity.id
_entity.type
_entity.pdbx_description
1 polymer ?
#
loop_
_entity_poly.entity_id
_entity_poly.type
_entity_poly.pdbx_seq_one_letter_code
_entity_poly.pdbx_strand_id
1 'polypeptide(L)'
;MLKPVRGKCHGLGTLWITLVWLGLETGFAPGAVRAEEPARLVGHWLLTGDVLDRSGREQHGINKGVMFPRIAGGGRRASGVFNGQGAHVEIPLKPDTLGGTGDFSLAAWVEMTADTTDLPGSIASQFDESQRRGFSLGFATNTGVTSSQANFRQIEFGIDNDRDEPGWTDHGRPGNALLIFALCAHEGALFAGTCEAGPTEAGRVWKLDARNEWIDLGAPDRCNSVSALATFEGELYAGVSKYRLAGSALAESENPNKGGRVYRYRGEQQWEDCGQLPDTEAIGGMVVYGGKLYASSLYKPAGFFRYEGGTNWTACPLPNGKRVEALAVWNGGLYASSYDQAHIFRFDGREWSDLGQVGPPENTQTYSFAVYRGELYVGTWATGRVFRYGGGTNWIDCGRLGQELEVMGMLVHNGQLYAGSLPLAEVYRYDSGNSWNRLVQLDKTADVKYRRAWTMAQYRGRLYCGTLPSGRVWSFAAGANATTDRELSPGWHHVVASRRGNRLSVHVDGKSVAESAPLAPADYDLTTDRPLRLGAGSTDFLQGRMHDVRLYRGALSAGEIETLSRE
;
A
#
# COMPACT_ATOMS: atom_id res chain seq x y z
N MET A 1 -66.71 7.93 -65.80
CA MET A 1 -68.09 7.49 -66.10
C MET A 1 -68.87 7.42 -64.80
N LEU A 2 -69.91 8.25 -64.68
CA LEU A 2 -71.12 8.12 -63.84
C LEU A 2 -71.02 7.75 -62.34
N LYS A 3 -71.33 8.75 -61.49
CA LYS A 3 -72.14 8.62 -60.24
C LYS A 3 -73.55 8.08 -60.59
N PRO A 4 -74.31 7.40 -59.67
CA PRO A 4 -75.02 7.98 -58.49
C PRO A 4 -75.01 7.07 -57.21
N VAL A 5 -75.05 7.54 -55.94
CA VAL A 5 -76.17 8.08 -55.08
C VAL A 5 -77.32 7.05 -54.94
N ARG A 6 -77.87 6.58 -53.80
CA ARG A 6 -78.00 6.97 -52.36
C ARG A 6 -78.52 5.76 -51.54
N GLY A 7 -78.34 5.75 -50.22
CA GLY A 7 -79.16 4.96 -49.28
C GLY A 7 -78.75 5.16 -47.82
N LYS A 8 -79.68 5.56 -46.96
CA LYS A 8 -79.47 6.10 -45.59
C LYS A 8 -79.74 5.07 -44.47
N CYS A 9 -79.20 5.42 -43.29
CA CYS A 9 -79.71 5.22 -41.91
C CYS A 9 -79.25 4.01 -41.07
N HIS A 10 -78.32 4.35 -40.16
CA HIS A 10 -78.36 4.27 -38.68
C HIS A 10 -78.26 2.92 -37.94
N GLY A 11 -77.23 2.89 -37.06
CA GLY A 11 -77.37 2.49 -35.66
C GLY A 11 -76.52 1.28 -35.25
N LEU A 12 -75.57 1.50 -34.33
CA LEU A 12 -75.37 0.72 -33.08
C LEU A 12 -74.02 1.10 -32.45
N GLY A 13 -74.09 1.66 -31.23
CA GLY A 13 -72.94 1.95 -30.37
C GLY A 13 -72.51 0.71 -29.60
N THR A 14 -71.21 0.64 -29.28
CA THR A 14 -70.60 -0.45 -28.51
C THR A 14 -69.91 0.11 -27.26
N LEU A 15 -70.14 -0.60 -26.16
CA LEU A 15 -69.74 -0.38 -24.78
C LEU A 15 -68.20 -0.36 -24.59
N TRP A 16 -67.66 0.52 -23.75
CA TRP A 16 -66.27 0.46 -23.28
C TRP A 16 -66.20 0.53 -21.74
N ILE A 17 -65.36 -0.34 -21.18
CA ILE A 17 -65.13 -0.57 -19.75
C ILE A 17 -64.26 0.56 -19.17
N THR A 18 -64.70 1.14 -18.05
CA THR A 18 -64.01 2.21 -17.33
C THR A 18 -62.93 1.64 -16.39
N LEU A 19 -61.67 1.99 -16.62
CA LEU A 19 -60.55 1.81 -15.69
C LEU A 19 -60.24 3.15 -15.02
N VAL A 20 -60.34 3.19 -13.69
CA VAL A 20 -60.02 4.36 -12.86
C VAL A 20 -58.51 4.43 -12.64
N TRP A 21 -57.88 5.51 -13.08
CA TRP A 21 -56.50 5.86 -12.75
C TRP A 21 -56.48 6.78 -11.51
N LEU A 22 -55.87 6.32 -10.42
CA LEU A 22 -55.43 7.20 -9.32
C LEU A 22 -54.05 7.77 -9.70
N GLY A 23 -54.00 9.08 -9.97
CA GLY A 23 -52.74 9.82 -10.12
C GLY A 23 -52.14 10.12 -8.76
N LEU A 24 -50.97 9.54 -8.47
CA LEU A 24 -50.05 10.02 -7.43
C LEU A 24 -49.09 11.02 -8.10
N GLU A 25 -49.30 12.30 -7.86
CA GLU A 25 -48.31 13.34 -8.17
C GLU A 25 -47.09 13.16 -7.26
N THR A 26 -46.01 12.60 -7.81
CA THR A 26 -44.70 12.65 -7.17
C THR A 26 -44.04 13.96 -7.58
N GLY A 27 -44.07 14.94 -6.68
CA GLY A 27 -43.33 16.18 -6.82
C GLY A 27 -41.83 15.90 -6.84
N PHE A 28 -41.22 15.84 -8.02
CA PHE A 28 -39.78 16.02 -8.18
C PHE A 28 -39.47 17.50 -7.94
N ALA A 29 -39.08 17.83 -6.71
CA ALA A 29 -38.34 19.06 -6.47
C ALA A 29 -36.99 18.93 -7.21
N PRO A 30 -36.62 19.85 -8.11
CA PRO A 30 -35.26 19.90 -8.62
C PRO A 30 -34.35 20.12 -7.40
N GLY A 31 -33.51 19.14 -7.09
CA GLY A 31 -32.49 19.30 -6.06
C GLY A 31 -31.71 20.56 -6.37
N ALA A 32 -31.72 21.52 -5.44
CA ALA A 32 -30.91 22.71 -5.55
C ALA A 32 -29.46 22.27 -5.78
N VAL A 33 -28.94 22.47 -6.99
CA VAL A 33 -27.51 22.47 -7.26
C VAL A 33 -26.99 23.65 -6.44
N ARG A 34 -26.51 23.36 -5.23
CA ARG A 34 -25.85 24.36 -4.40
C ARG A 34 -24.66 24.84 -5.23
N ALA A 35 -24.64 26.12 -5.60
CA ALA A 35 -23.48 26.69 -6.28
C ALA A 35 -22.23 26.35 -5.47
N GLU A 36 -21.24 25.73 -6.10
CA GLU A 36 -20.00 25.35 -5.43
C GLU A 36 -19.35 26.62 -4.87
N GLU A 37 -19.18 26.69 -3.55
CA GLU A 37 -18.40 27.78 -2.97
C GLU A 37 -16.94 27.60 -3.41
N PRO A 38 -16.29 28.67 -3.92
CA PRO A 38 -14.92 28.59 -4.38
C PRO A 38 -13.98 28.17 -3.24
N ALA A 39 -12.98 27.37 -3.57
CA ALA A 39 -12.00 26.91 -2.60
C ALA A 39 -11.26 28.11 -1.98
N ARG A 40 -11.31 28.21 -0.64
CA ARG A 40 -10.70 29.31 0.11
C ARG A 40 -9.36 28.87 0.68
N LEU A 41 -8.28 29.57 0.32
CA LEU A 41 -6.95 29.35 0.91
C LEU A 41 -6.99 29.62 2.43
N VAL A 42 -6.57 28.63 3.21
CA VAL A 42 -6.54 28.68 4.68
C VAL A 42 -5.15 28.41 5.27
N GLY A 43 -4.18 28.01 4.45
CA GLY A 43 -2.77 27.88 4.84
C GLY A 43 -1.88 27.84 3.61
N HIS A 44 -0.72 28.50 3.68
CA HIS A 44 0.24 28.54 2.58
C HIS A 44 1.68 28.62 3.09
N TRP A 45 2.44 27.53 2.97
CA TRP A 45 3.83 27.44 3.39
C TRP A 45 4.72 27.25 2.18
N LEU A 46 5.45 28.30 1.79
CA LEU A 46 6.40 28.22 0.67
C LEU A 46 7.54 27.23 0.94
N LEU A 47 7.93 27.09 2.22
CA LEU A 47 9.09 26.31 2.66
C LEU A 47 10.40 26.79 2.01
N THR A 48 10.53 28.10 1.82
CA THR A 48 11.69 28.76 1.22
C THR A 48 12.37 29.66 2.26
N GLY A 49 13.15 29.07 3.16
CA GLY A 49 13.89 29.80 4.19
C GLY A 49 13.20 29.86 5.56
N ASP A 50 11.89 29.64 5.62
CA ASP A 50 11.11 29.60 6.86
C ASP A 50 9.89 28.67 6.74
N VAL A 51 9.12 28.58 7.83
CA VAL A 51 7.86 27.81 7.94
C VAL A 51 6.66 28.73 8.19
N LEU A 52 6.73 29.99 7.75
CA LEU A 52 5.68 30.97 7.99
C LEU A 52 4.55 30.83 6.97
N ASP A 53 3.32 30.77 7.47
CA ASP A 53 2.12 30.91 6.66
C ASP A 53 2.05 32.26 5.91
N ARG A 54 1.70 32.19 4.62
CA ARG A 54 1.52 33.31 3.68
C ARG A 54 0.06 33.53 3.28
N SER A 55 -0.87 32.72 3.78
CA SER A 55 -2.30 32.84 3.45
C SER A 55 -3.01 34.02 4.13
N GLY A 56 -2.35 34.68 5.08
CA GLY A 56 -2.94 35.73 5.92
C GLY A 56 -3.78 35.18 7.09
N ARG A 57 -3.69 33.88 7.39
CA ARG A 57 -4.38 33.22 8.53
C ARG A 57 -3.47 32.99 9.74
N GLU A 58 -2.22 33.43 9.65
CA GLU A 58 -1.19 33.28 10.68
C GLU A 58 -0.97 31.83 11.10
N GLN A 59 -1.22 30.85 10.22
CA GLN A 59 -1.04 29.41 10.50
C GLN A 59 0.45 29.02 10.50
N HIS A 60 1.30 29.80 11.19
CA HIS A 60 2.75 29.61 11.19
C HIS A 60 3.12 28.24 11.75
N GLY A 61 4.01 27.54 11.04
CA GLY A 61 4.53 26.27 11.45
C GLY A 61 5.63 26.40 12.51
N ILE A 62 5.88 25.30 13.20
CA ILE A 62 7.01 25.08 14.08
C ILE A 62 7.96 24.14 13.35
N ASN A 63 9.16 24.62 13.04
CA ASN A 63 10.15 23.81 12.36
C ASN A 63 10.75 22.76 13.33
N LYS A 64 10.64 21.48 12.99
CA LYS A 64 11.20 20.34 13.74
C LYS A 64 12.36 19.71 12.97
N GLY A 65 13.29 20.51 12.45
CA GLY A 65 14.53 20.04 11.83
C GLY A 65 14.58 20.06 10.29
N VAL A 66 13.57 20.65 9.63
CA VAL A 66 13.61 20.91 8.18
C VAL A 66 14.69 21.94 7.88
N MET A 67 15.54 21.64 6.90
CA MET A 67 16.62 22.53 6.48
C MET A 67 16.22 23.36 5.26
N PHE A 68 16.69 24.61 5.21
CA PHE A 68 16.48 25.53 4.09
C PHE A 68 17.81 25.99 3.50
N PRO A 69 18.49 25.15 2.71
CA PRO A 69 19.78 25.53 2.13
C PRO A 69 19.63 26.70 1.18
N ARG A 70 20.56 27.67 1.25
CA ARG A 70 20.65 28.75 0.25
C ARG A 70 20.96 28.14 -1.11
N ILE A 71 20.19 28.50 -2.12
CA ILE A 71 20.50 28.10 -3.49
C ILE A 71 21.56 29.05 -4.02
N ALA A 72 22.80 28.56 -4.13
CA ALA A 72 23.77 29.17 -5.02
C ALA A 72 23.35 28.85 -6.46
N GLY A 73 23.46 29.83 -7.37
CA GLY A 73 22.83 29.83 -8.70
C GLY A 73 22.84 28.50 -9.48
N GLY A 74 21.77 28.29 -10.23
CA GLY A 74 21.58 27.12 -11.11
C GLY A 74 20.29 26.37 -10.82
N GLY A 75 19.15 26.84 -11.38
CA GLY A 75 17.93 26.07 -11.69
C GLY A 75 17.15 25.34 -10.57
N ARG A 76 17.70 25.17 -9.36
CA ARG A 76 17.01 24.45 -8.27
C ARG A 76 15.95 25.33 -7.62
N ARG A 77 14.73 24.80 -7.45
CA ARG A 77 13.67 25.45 -6.65
C ARG A 77 14.06 25.51 -5.18
N ALA A 78 13.76 26.65 -4.55
CA ALA A 78 13.86 26.80 -3.11
C ALA A 78 12.84 25.87 -2.46
N SER A 79 13.26 25.11 -1.45
CA SER A 79 12.44 24.07 -0.84
C SER A 79 12.91 23.75 0.57
N GLY A 80 12.01 23.17 1.37
CA GLY A 80 12.39 22.49 2.60
C GLY A 80 13.05 21.15 2.28
N VAL A 81 14.14 20.83 2.98
CA VAL A 81 14.82 19.53 2.90
C VAL A 81 14.47 18.72 4.15
N PHE A 82 13.88 17.55 3.93
CA PHE A 82 13.44 16.59 4.93
C PHE A 82 14.37 15.37 4.89
N ASN A 83 14.61 14.77 6.05
CA ASN A 83 15.72 13.84 6.27
C ASN A 83 15.30 12.37 6.49
N GLY A 84 14.03 12.02 6.28
CA GLY A 84 13.51 10.66 6.46
C GLY A 84 13.44 10.18 7.91
N GLN A 85 14.05 10.89 8.87
CA GLN A 85 14.27 10.38 10.24
C GLN A 85 13.51 11.14 11.34
N GLY A 86 12.93 12.29 11.00
CA GLY A 86 12.19 13.10 11.98
C GLY A 86 12.02 14.57 11.64
N ALA A 87 12.70 15.08 10.60
CA ALA A 87 12.50 16.45 10.15
C ALA A 87 11.07 16.63 9.64
N HIS A 88 10.32 17.55 10.25
CA HIS A 88 8.96 17.89 9.82
C HIS A 88 8.58 19.31 10.24
N VAL A 89 7.42 19.79 9.78
CA VAL A 89 6.82 21.04 10.24
C VAL A 89 5.53 20.70 10.97
N GLU A 90 5.34 21.25 12.16
CA GLU A 90 4.10 21.12 12.93
C GLU A 90 3.32 22.44 12.88
N ILE A 91 2.06 22.39 12.43
CA ILE A 91 1.16 23.53 12.38
C ILE A 91 0.17 23.37 13.54
N PRO A 92 0.25 24.21 14.59
CA PRO A 92 -0.62 24.11 15.75
C PRO A 92 -2.09 24.24 15.37
N LEU A 93 -2.95 23.60 16.17
CA LEU A 93 -4.40 23.70 15.99
C LEU A 93 -4.85 25.16 16.18
N LYS A 94 -5.65 25.67 15.23
CA LYS A 94 -6.32 26.98 15.32
C LYS A 94 -7.80 26.81 15.00
N PRO A 95 -8.70 27.71 15.43
CA PRO A 95 -10.14 27.56 15.17
C PRO A 95 -10.52 27.36 13.68
N ASP A 96 -9.66 27.80 12.76
CA ASP A 96 -9.84 27.65 11.31
C ASP A 96 -9.15 26.39 10.70
N THR A 97 -8.52 25.51 11.49
CA THR A 97 -7.91 24.28 10.97
C THR A 97 -8.93 23.35 10.29
N LEU A 98 -8.40 22.48 9.45
CA LEU A 98 -9.17 21.48 8.72
C LEU A 98 -9.86 20.50 9.69
N GLY A 99 -11.08 20.11 9.36
CA GLY A 99 -11.94 19.29 10.21
C GLY A 99 -13.37 19.27 9.70
N GLY A 100 -14.24 18.53 10.37
CA GLY A 100 -15.63 18.37 9.98
C GLY A 100 -15.81 17.44 8.79
N THR A 101 -16.97 17.55 8.17
CA THR A 101 -17.42 16.74 7.02
C THR A 101 -17.26 17.47 5.68
N GLY A 102 -16.72 18.70 5.70
CA GLY A 102 -16.63 19.57 4.55
C GLY A 102 -15.53 19.18 3.55
N ASP A 103 -15.66 19.69 2.34
CA ASP A 103 -14.68 19.55 1.28
C ASP A 103 -13.39 20.30 1.61
N PHE A 104 -12.27 19.79 1.10
CA PHE A 104 -10.97 20.43 1.25
C PHE A 104 -10.01 19.99 0.16
N SER A 105 -8.91 20.74 0.00
CA SER A 105 -7.80 20.35 -0.84
C SER A 105 -6.46 20.69 -0.19
N LEU A 106 -5.49 19.82 -0.37
CA LEU A 106 -4.10 20.03 -0.03
C LEU A 106 -3.29 19.93 -1.32
N ALA A 107 -2.56 20.98 -1.67
CA ALA A 107 -1.64 21.02 -2.79
C ALA A 107 -0.21 21.13 -2.25
N ALA A 108 0.73 20.42 -2.84
CA ALA A 108 2.14 20.53 -2.52
C ALA A 108 2.97 20.13 -3.73
N TRP A 109 4.12 20.76 -3.89
CA TRP A 109 5.13 20.21 -4.75
C TRP A 109 6.11 19.36 -3.95
N VAL A 110 6.40 18.17 -4.45
CA VAL A 110 7.29 17.19 -3.81
C VAL A 110 8.31 16.69 -4.82
N GLU A 111 9.55 16.48 -4.36
CA GLU A 111 10.62 15.92 -5.18
C GLU A 111 10.83 14.45 -4.78
N MET A 112 10.56 13.55 -5.71
CA MET A 112 10.90 12.14 -5.57
C MET A 112 12.37 11.94 -5.93
N THR A 113 13.17 11.50 -4.96
CA THR A 113 14.61 11.26 -5.18
C THR A 113 14.82 9.90 -5.84
N ALA A 114 15.53 9.88 -6.97
CA ALA A 114 15.98 8.64 -7.60
C ALA A 114 16.94 7.88 -6.66
N ASP A 115 16.96 6.55 -6.75
CA ASP A 115 18.00 5.71 -6.16
C ASP A 115 18.30 5.94 -4.67
N THR A 116 17.24 6.21 -3.89
CA THR A 116 17.33 6.39 -2.44
C THR A 116 17.59 5.07 -1.70
N THR A 117 18.29 5.15 -0.57
CA THR A 117 18.45 4.08 0.43
C THR A 117 17.38 4.13 1.52
N ASP A 118 16.35 4.95 1.33
CA ASP A 118 15.27 5.16 2.28
C ASP A 118 13.89 5.22 1.61
N LEU A 119 12.85 5.11 2.43
CA LEU A 119 11.46 5.24 1.99
C LEU A 119 11.09 6.71 1.74
N PRO A 120 10.20 7.03 0.77
CA PRO A 120 9.81 8.42 0.54
C PRO A 120 9.05 9.05 1.71
N GLY A 121 8.22 8.28 2.42
CA GLY A 121 7.52 8.71 3.63
C GLY A 121 6.25 9.55 3.40
N SER A 122 5.89 10.37 4.38
CA SER A 122 4.61 11.09 4.45
C SER A 122 4.72 12.53 3.95
N ILE A 123 3.78 13.00 3.13
CA ILE A 123 3.74 14.41 2.65
C ILE A 123 3.07 15.30 3.71
N ALA A 124 1.87 14.95 4.14
CA ALA A 124 1.15 15.67 5.19
C ALA A 124 0.13 14.79 5.90
N SER A 125 -0.13 15.07 7.17
CA SER A 125 -1.18 14.39 7.92
C SER A 125 -1.78 15.27 9.01
N GLN A 126 -3.07 15.05 9.27
CA GLN A 126 -3.72 15.48 10.50
C GLN A 126 -4.61 14.31 10.91
N PHE A 127 -4.02 13.37 11.63
CA PHE A 127 -4.64 12.08 11.95
C PHE A 127 -4.45 11.77 13.43
N ASP A 128 -5.53 11.39 14.11
CA ASP A 128 -5.52 10.84 15.45
C ASP A 128 -5.60 9.31 15.36
N GLU A 129 -4.50 8.67 15.72
CA GLU A 129 -4.36 7.23 15.62
C GLU A 129 -5.22 6.51 16.65
N SER A 130 -5.47 7.13 17.80
CA SER A 130 -6.29 6.53 18.86
C SER A 130 -7.78 6.53 18.50
N GLN A 131 -8.24 7.58 17.83
CA GLN A 131 -9.62 7.70 17.33
C GLN A 131 -9.79 7.19 15.91
N ARG A 132 -8.69 6.81 15.23
CA ARG A 132 -8.64 6.50 13.80
C ARG A 132 -9.37 7.55 12.97
N ARG A 133 -9.05 8.82 13.24
CA ARG A 133 -9.77 9.97 12.71
C ARG A 133 -8.85 10.99 12.08
N GLY A 134 -9.19 11.44 10.88
CA GLY A 134 -8.48 12.52 10.20
C GLY A 134 -8.06 12.13 8.79
N PHE A 135 -6.97 12.71 8.30
CA PHE A 135 -6.44 12.40 6.97
C PHE A 135 -4.93 12.17 6.95
N SER A 136 -4.47 11.41 5.95
CA SER A 136 -3.07 11.25 5.61
C SER A 136 -2.86 11.33 4.09
N LEU A 137 -1.79 12.02 3.68
CA LEU A 137 -1.27 12.04 2.31
C LEU A 137 0.21 11.64 2.37
N GLY A 138 0.59 10.63 1.61
CA GLY A 138 1.96 10.12 1.62
C GLY A 138 2.23 9.14 0.49
N PHE A 139 3.33 8.42 0.64
CA PHE A 139 3.76 7.40 -0.31
C PHE A 139 3.67 6.01 0.30
N ALA A 140 2.93 5.12 -0.37
CA ALA A 140 2.95 3.69 -0.12
C ALA A 140 4.20 3.07 -0.75
N THR A 141 5.16 2.70 0.10
CA THR A 141 6.28 1.82 -0.25
C THR A 141 6.38 0.73 0.81
N ASN A 142 5.78 -0.43 0.54
CA ASN A 142 5.65 -1.51 1.49
C ASN A 142 6.67 -2.61 1.19
N THR A 143 7.82 -2.55 1.87
CA THR A 143 8.90 -3.55 1.78
C THR A 143 8.82 -4.57 2.90
N GLY A 144 9.31 -5.79 2.68
CA GLY A 144 9.41 -6.80 3.74
C GLY A 144 8.06 -7.38 4.15
N VAL A 145 7.06 -7.32 3.26
CA VAL A 145 5.75 -7.95 3.47
C VAL A 145 5.90 -9.44 3.16
N THR A 146 6.51 -10.16 4.10
CA THR A 146 7.17 -11.46 3.88
C THR A 146 8.29 -11.33 2.83
N SER A 147 8.14 -11.96 1.67
CA SER A 147 9.15 -12.04 0.61
C SER A 147 9.09 -10.90 -0.42
N SER A 148 8.08 -10.04 -0.39
CA SER A 148 7.79 -9.11 -1.50
C SER A 148 7.94 -7.64 -1.12
N GLN A 149 8.21 -6.83 -2.15
CA GLN A 149 7.96 -5.39 -2.13
C GLN A 149 6.57 -5.16 -2.72
N ALA A 150 5.57 -5.03 -1.85
CA ALA A 150 4.17 -5.05 -2.22
C ALA A 150 3.68 -3.75 -2.89
N ASN A 151 4.31 -2.62 -2.55
CA ASN A 151 4.04 -1.31 -3.13
C ASN A 151 5.38 -0.56 -3.30
N PHE A 152 5.50 0.26 -4.34
CA PHE A 152 6.72 1.03 -4.60
C PHE A 152 6.40 2.45 -5.08
N ARG A 153 6.66 3.45 -4.22
CA ARG A 153 6.51 4.89 -4.48
C ARG A 153 5.15 5.31 -5.06
N GLN A 154 4.08 4.71 -4.57
CA GLN A 154 2.72 5.03 -4.99
C GLN A 154 2.15 6.10 -4.07
N ILE A 155 1.45 7.10 -4.58
CA ILE A 155 0.76 8.07 -3.71
C ILE A 155 -0.49 7.42 -3.12
N GLU A 156 -0.71 7.62 -1.83
CA GLU A 156 -1.96 7.33 -1.12
C GLU A 156 -2.52 8.59 -0.44
N PHE A 157 -3.84 8.75 -0.51
CA PHE A 157 -4.58 9.78 0.20
C PHE A 157 -5.81 9.17 0.87
N GLY A 158 -5.78 9.15 2.20
CA GLY A 158 -6.78 8.50 3.01
C GLY A 158 -7.44 9.42 4.02
N ILE A 159 -8.70 9.15 4.33
CA ILE A 159 -9.43 9.70 5.47
C ILE A 159 -10.06 8.57 6.27
N ASP A 160 -10.17 8.76 7.58
CA ASP A 160 -10.91 7.83 8.45
C ASP A 160 -11.66 8.60 9.55
N ASN A 161 -12.65 7.95 10.13
CA ASN A 161 -13.40 8.37 11.31
C ASN A 161 -13.89 7.11 12.05
N ASP A 162 -12.95 6.22 12.38
CA ASP A 162 -13.20 4.93 13.02
C ASP A 162 -14.16 4.03 12.20
N ARG A 163 -14.01 4.02 10.87
CA ARG A 163 -14.92 3.28 9.98
C ARG A 163 -14.19 2.12 9.33
N ASP A 164 -14.60 0.90 9.64
CA ASP A 164 -14.19 -0.28 8.89
C ASP A 164 -15.32 -0.71 7.96
N GLU A 165 -14.97 -1.24 6.79
CA GLU A 165 -15.91 -2.01 5.98
C GLU A 165 -16.43 -3.19 6.83
N PRO A 166 -17.75 -3.47 6.84
CA PRO A 166 -18.34 -4.46 7.75
C PRO A 166 -17.86 -5.90 7.50
N GLY A 167 -17.18 -6.17 6.39
CA GLY A 167 -16.64 -7.49 6.07
C GLY A 167 -15.52 -7.43 5.05
N TRP A 168 -14.90 -8.58 4.84
CA TRP A 168 -13.87 -8.75 3.83
C TRP A 168 -14.49 -9.28 2.53
N THR A 169 -14.06 -8.73 1.41
CA THR A 169 -14.39 -9.23 0.07
C THR A 169 -13.50 -10.40 -0.28
N ASP A 170 -14.09 -11.52 -0.70
CA ASP A 170 -13.38 -12.65 -1.30
C ASP A 170 -13.18 -12.40 -2.80
N HIS A 171 -11.93 -12.36 -3.25
CA HIS A 171 -11.58 -12.25 -4.67
C HIS A 171 -11.29 -13.62 -5.30
N GLY A 172 -11.64 -14.70 -4.60
CA GLY A 172 -11.48 -16.07 -5.04
C GLY A 172 -10.04 -16.56 -4.99
N ARG A 173 -9.83 -17.69 -5.65
CA ARG A 173 -8.55 -18.41 -5.75
C ARG A 173 -8.07 -18.31 -7.21
N PRO A 174 -6.92 -17.67 -7.49
CA PRO A 174 -6.30 -17.70 -8.81
C PRO A 174 -5.82 -19.12 -9.13
N GLY A 175 -6.33 -19.69 -10.23
CA GLY A 175 -5.97 -21.04 -10.69
C GLY A 175 -6.07 -22.11 -9.60
N ASN A 176 -5.03 -22.95 -9.52
CA ASN A 176 -4.93 -24.01 -8.52
C ASN A 176 -4.08 -23.61 -7.32
N ALA A 177 -3.94 -22.30 -7.03
CA ALA A 177 -3.12 -21.82 -5.92
C ALA A 177 -3.46 -22.52 -4.59
N LEU A 178 -2.45 -23.14 -3.96
CA LEU A 178 -2.51 -23.57 -2.57
C LEU A 178 -2.08 -22.41 -1.65
N LEU A 179 -1.16 -21.58 -2.12
CA LEU A 179 -0.65 -20.40 -1.43
C LEU A 179 -0.64 -19.21 -2.37
N ILE A 180 -1.13 -18.07 -1.89
CA ILE A 180 -0.80 -16.76 -2.45
C ILE A 180 0.49 -16.29 -1.78
N PHE A 181 1.61 -16.47 -2.48
CA PHE A 181 2.94 -16.28 -1.92
C PHE A 181 3.37 -14.81 -1.98
N ALA A 182 3.03 -14.13 -3.08
CA ALA A 182 3.39 -12.74 -3.31
C ALA A 182 2.18 -11.93 -3.75
N LEU A 183 2.08 -10.68 -3.28
CA LEU A 183 1.18 -9.67 -3.80
C LEU A 183 1.97 -8.40 -4.12
N CYS A 184 1.67 -7.74 -5.24
CA CYS A 184 2.33 -6.49 -5.64
C CYS A 184 1.36 -5.63 -6.47
N ALA A 185 1.19 -4.36 -6.10
CA ALA A 185 0.50 -3.39 -6.94
C ALA A 185 1.50 -2.76 -7.91
N HIS A 186 1.20 -2.82 -9.21
CA HIS A 186 2.07 -2.32 -10.27
C HIS A 186 1.23 -1.86 -11.46
N GLU A 187 1.59 -0.72 -12.07
CA GLU A 187 0.94 -0.19 -13.29
C GLU A 187 -0.61 -0.18 -13.26
N GLY A 188 -1.20 0.12 -12.10
CA GLY A 188 -2.65 0.20 -11.92
C GLY A 188 -3.36 -1.15 -11.81
N ALA A 189 -2.64 -2.23 -11.51
CA ALA A 189 -3.18 -3.56 -11.29
C ALA A 189 -2.57 -4.24 -10.05
N LEU A 190 -3.28 -5.22 -9.49
CA LEU A 190 -2.76 -6.11 -8.46
C LEU A 190 -2.28 -7.41 -9.08
N PHE A 191 -1.04 -7.79 -8.77
CA PHE A 191 -0.42 -9.04 -9.19
C PHE A 191 -0.32 -10.00 -8.02
N ALA A 192 -0.53 -11.29 -8.28
CA ALA A 192 -0.41 -12.36 -7.31
C ALA A 192 0.52 -13.47 -7.82
N GLY A 193 1.54 -13.81 -7.04
CA GLY A 193 2.39 -14.99 -7.27
C GLY A 193 1.85 -16.19 -6.48
N THR A 194 1.69 -17.34 -7.13
CA THR A 194 1.08 -18.53 -6.53
C THR A 194 2.10 -19.64 -6.24
N CYS A 195 1.76 -20.54 -5.32
CA CYS A 195 2.35 -21.88 -5.22
C CYS A 195 1.28 -22.94 -5.55
N GLU A 196 1.61 -23.89 -6.41
CA GLU A 196 0.75 -25.00 -6.83
C GLU A 196 1.51 -26.32 -6.62
N ALA A 197 0.87 -27.36 -6.10
CA ALA A 197 1.60 -28.50 -5.50
C ALA A 197 1.82 -29.68 -6.45
N GLY A 198 0.99 -29.81 -7.48
CA GLY A 198 0.92 -31.00 -8.34
C GLY A 198 2.21 -31.26 -9.13
N PRO A 199 2.39 -32.50 -9.63
CA PRO A 199 3.63 -32.94 -10.27
C PRO A 199 3.95 -32.18 -11.57
N THR A 200 2.93 -31.62 -12.23
CA THR A 200 3.04 -30.82 -13.45
C THR A 200 2.62 -29.36 -13.27
N GLU A 201 2.14 -29.00 -12.06
CA GLU A 201 1.73 -27.63 -11.76
C GLU A 201 2.96 -26.76 -11.49
N ALA A 202 2.88 -25.49 -11.83
CA ALA A 202 3.95 -24.52 -11.63
C ALA A 202 3.40 -23.25 -10.99
N GLY A 203 4.27 -22.51 -10.31
CA GLY A 203 3.93 -21.20 -9.80
C GLY A 203 3.60 -20.25 -10.94
N ARG A 204 2.50 -19.51 -10.79
CA ARG A 204 2.01 -18.58 -11.82
C ARG A 204 1.93 -17.18 -11.27
N VAL A 205 1.94 -16.21 -12.19
CA VAL A 205 1.58 -14.83 -11.89
C VAL A 205 0.19 -14.56 -12.43
N TRP A 206 -0.64 -13.95 -11.61
CA TRP A 206 -2.01 -13.58 -11.95
C TRP A 206 -2.18 -12.09 -11.78
N LYS A 207 -3.03 -11.49 -12.62
CA LYS A 207 -3.42 -10.08 -12.51
C LYS A 207 -4.91 -9.97 -12.20
N LEU A 208 -5.26 -9.23 -11.17
CA LEU A 208 -6.66 -8.89 -10.89
C LEU A 208 -7.08 -7.75 -11.81
N ASP A 209 -8.07 -7.99 -12.65
CA ASP A 209 -8.52 -7.03 -13.64
C ASP A 209 -9.55 -6.02 -13.06
N ALA A 210 -10.10 -5.16 -13.92
CA ALA A 210 -11.09 -4.17 -13.50
C ALA A 210 -12.46 -4.77 -13.09
N ARG A 211 -12.74 -6.01 -13.48
CA ARG A 211 -13.97 -6.75 -13.15
C ARG A 211 -13.81 -7.64 -11.91
N ASN A 212 -12.64 -7.58 -11.25
CA ASN A 212 -12.23 -8.48 -10.17
C ASN A 212 -12.12 -9.94 -10.63
N GLU A 213 -11.70 -10.16 -11.87
CA GLU A 213 -11.39 -11.48 -12.41
C GLU A 213 -9.86 -11.67 -12.48
N TRP A 214 -9.39 -12.88 -12.19
CA TRP A 214 -7.97 -13.22 -12.28
C TRP A 214 -7.59 -13.60 -13.70
N ILE A 215 -6.68 -12.83 -14.29
CA ILE A 215 -6.07 -13.11 -15.59
C ILE A 215 -4.75 -13.85 -15.35
N ASP A 216 -4.62 -15.04 -15.93
CA ASP A 216 -3.38 -15.83 -15.93
C ASP A 216 -2.32 -15.17 -16.81
N LEU A 217 -1.18 -14.82 -16.21
CA LEU A 217 -0.02 -14.27 -16.92
C LEU A 217 1.07 -15.33 -17.14
N GLY A 218 0.72 -16.60 -17.04
CA GLY A 218 1.63 -17.71 -17.24
C GLY A 218 2.54 -17.99 -16.05
N ALA A 219 3.32 -19.06 -16.21
CA ALA A 219 4.36 -19.45 -15.27
C ALA A 219 5.71 -18.93 -15.79
N PRO A 220 6.44 -18.09 -15.02
CA PRO A 220 7.78 -17.66 -15.43
C PRO A 220 8.77 -18.82 -15.52
N ASP A 221 8.57 -19.88 -14.72
CA ASP A 221 9.40 -21.08 -14.68
C ASP A 221 8.56 -22.33 -14.36
N ARG A 222 9.18 -23.51 -14.40
CA ARG A 222 8.54 -24.82 -14.15
C ARG A 222 8.46 -25.18 -12.67
N CYS A 223 9.11 -24.45 -11.78
CA CYS A 223 9.07 -24.70 -10.34
C CYS A 223 7.70 -24.35 -9.75
N ASN A 224 7.44 -24.84 -8.55
CA ASN A 224 6.09 -24.88 -8.01
C ASN A 224 5.59 -23.54 -7.47
N SER A 225 6.43 -22.49 -7.36
CA SER A 225 5.97 -21.19 -6.92
C SER A 225 6.64 -19.97 -7.55
N VAL A 226 5.88 -18.87 -7.59
CA VAL A 226 6.40 -17.51 -7.69
C VAL A 226 6.37 -16.94 -6.27
N SER A 227 7.52 -16.86 -5.61
CA SER A 227 7.60 -16.55 -4.17
C SER A 227 7.78 -15.07 -3.86
N ALA A 228 8.22 -14.25 -4.80
CA ALA A 228 8.46 -12.82 -4.59
C ALA A 228 8.07 -11.99 -5.81
N LEU A 229 7.53 -10.80 -5.56
CA LEU A 229 7.29 -9.78 -6.59
C LEU A 229 7.90 -8.44 -6.13
N ALA A 230 8.46 -7.69 -7.08
CA ALA A 230 8.94 -6.33 -6.85
C ALA A 230 8.80 -5.48 -8.12
N THR A 231 8.57 -4.18 -7.95
CA THR A 231 8.69 -3.21 -9.05
C THR A 231 10.11 -2.64 -9.03
N PHE A 232 10.78 -2.65 -10.17
CA PHE A 232 12.12 -2.08 -10.29
C PHE A 232 12.27 -1.43 -11.67
N GLU A 233 12.72 -0.17 -11.71
CA GLU A 233 12.87 0.62 -12.95
C GLU A 233 11.60 0.64 -13.81
N GLY A 234 10.43 0.78 -13.18
CA GLY A 234 9.13 0.80 -13.87
C GLY A 234 8.64 -0.55 -14.41
N GLU A 235 9.31 -1.66 -14.09
CA GLU A 235 8.96 -3.00 -14.58
C GLU A 235 8.66 -3.95 -13.41
N LEU A 236 7.82 -4.96 -13.64
CA LEU A 236 7.52 -6.01 -12.66
C LEU A 236 8.52 -7.17 -12.77
N TYR A 237 9.13 -7.53 -11.65
CA TYR A 237 10.01 -8.68 -11.52
C TYR A 237 9.40 -9.75 -10.61
N ALA A 238 9.64 -11.01 -10.95
CA ALA A 238 9.15 -12.20 -10.26
C ALA A 238 10.30 -13.14 -9.89
N GLY A 239 10.43 -13.42 -8.60
CA GLY A 239 11.33 -14.44 -8.07
C GLY A 239 10.62 -15.79 -7.95
N VAL A 240 11.21 -16.84 -8.50
CA VAL A 240 10.59 -18.19 -8.54
C VAL A 240 11.27 -19.18 -7.61
N SER A 241 10.52 -20.14 -7.10
CA SER A 241 10.99 -21.05 -6.06
C SER A 241 10.51 -22.48 -6.21
N LYS A 242 11.32 -23.43 -5.72
CA LYS A 242 10.83 -24.71 -5.23
C LYS A 242 10.49 -24.58 -3.75
N TYR A 243 9.25 -24.23 -3.45
CA TYR A 243 8.76 -24.14 -2.07
C TYR A 243 8.48 -25.52 -1.48
N ARG A 244 8.92 -25.73 -0.24
CA ARG A 244 8.77 -26.97 0.52
C ARG A 244 7.54 -26.90 1.44
N LEU A 245 6.44 -27.47 1.00
CA LEU A 245 5.14 -27.40 1.69
C LEU A 245 5.13 -28.15 3.02
N ALA A 246 6.02 -29.13 3.20
CA ALA A 246 6.17 -29.85 4.45
C ALA A 246 6.52 -28.93 5.63
N GLY A 247 7.21 -27.81 5.38
CA GLY A 247 7.50 -26.79 6.40
C GLY A 247 6.24 -26.11 6.96
N SER A 248 5.13 -26.15 6.22
CA SER A 248 3.81 -25.69 6.65
C SER A 248 2.89 -26.82 7.10
N ALA A 249 3.45 -28.00 7.42
CA ALA A 249 2.70 -29.20 7.82
C ALA A 249 1.65 -29.65 6.79
N LEU A 250 1.94 -29.43 5.50
CA LEU A 250 1.15 -29.92 4.36
C LEU A 250 1.91 -31.05 3.66
N ALA A 251 1.22 -31.78 2.77
CA ALA A 251 1.89 -32.71 1.87
C ALA A 251 2.92 -31.97 1.01
N GLU A 252 4.09 -32.58 0.80
CA GLU A 252 5.12 -31.98 -0.04
C GLU A 252 4.68 -31.94 -1.51
N SER A 253 5.13 -30.92 -2.23
CA SER A 253 4.87 -30.79 -3.66
C SER A 253 5.68 -31.81 -4.46
N GLU A 254 5.00 -32.54 -5.34
CA GLU A 254 5.58 -33.57 -6.21
C GLU A 254 6.40 -32.97 -7.38
N ASN A 255 6.25 -31.67 -7.65
CA ASN A 255 6.99 -30.99 -8.72
C ASN A 255 8.53 -31.10 -8.49
N PRO A 256 9.33 -31.63 -9.43
CA PRO A 256 10.76 -31.85 -9.20
C PRO A 256 11.63 -30.62 -9.50
N ASN A 257 11.08 -29.55 -10.07
CA ASN A 257 11.86 -28.44 -10.63
C ASN A 257 12.26 -27.45 -9.54
N LYS A 258 13.54 -27.09 -9.53
CA LYS A 258 14.11 -26.04 -8.68
C LYS A 258 13.78 -24.65 -9.23
N GLY A 259 13.73 -23.66 -8.35
CA GLY A 259 13.65 -22.24 -8.72
C GLY A 259 14.99 -21.53 -8.52
N GLY A 260 14.95 -20.33 -7.93
CA GLY A 260 16.13 -19.48 -7.69
C GLY A 260 16.48 -18.55 -8.85
N ARG A 261 15.55 -18.38 -9.80
CA ARG A 261 15.65 -17.43 -10.91
C ARG A 261 14.79 -16.21 -10.66
N VAL A 262 15.14 -15.12 -11.32
CA VAL A 262 14.32 -13.91 -11.38
C VAL A 262 13.93 -13.68 -12.83
N TYR A 263 12.69 -13.28 -13.06
CA TYR A 263 12.14 -12.98 -14.37
C TYR A 263 11.53 -11.59 -14.41
N ARG A 264 11.59 -10.93 -15.55
CA ARG A 264 10.96 -9.63 -15.80
C ARG A 264 9.75 -9.81 -16.72
N TYR A 265 8.61 -9.26 -16.33
CA TYR A 265 7.38 -9.34 -17.11
C TYR A 265 7.51 -8.56 -18.43
N ARG A 266 7.04 -9.14 -19.53
CA ARG A 266 7.09 -8.52 -20.88
C ARG A 266 5.72 -8.30 -21.51
N GLY A 267 4.65 -8.64 -20.79
CA GLY A 267 3.28 -8.55 -21.30
C GLY A 267 2.67 -9.92 -21.57
N GLU A 268 1.35 -10.00 -21.49
CA GLU A 268 0.55 -11.22 -21.68
C GLU A 268 1.04 -12.38 -20.79
N GLN A 269 1.64 -13.41 -21.37
CA GLN A 269 2.23 -14.55 -20.67
C GLN A 269 3.75 -14.65 -20.90
N GLN A 270 4.39 -13.56 -21.30
CA GLN A 270 5.81 -13.53 -21.63
C GLN A 270 6.65 -13.02 -20.47
N TRP A 271 7.71 -13.77 -20.18
CA TRP A 271 8.66 -13.50 -19.10
C TRP A 271 10.07 -13.60 -19.65
N GLU A 272 10.88 -12.58 -19.38
CA GLU A 272 12.28 -12.56 -19.74
C GLU A 272 13.12 -13.05 -18.57
N ASP A 273 14.03 -13.99 -18.83
CA ASP A 273 14.98 -14.50 -17.84
C ASP A 273 15.96 -13.40 -17.43
N CYS A 274 15.96 -13.05 -16.15
CA CYS A 274 16.92 -12.12 -15.54
C CYS A 274 18.02 -12.85 -14.76
N GLY A 275 18.17 -14.16 -14.96
CA GLY A 275 19.28 -14.94 -14.46
C GLY A 275 18.97 -15.79 -13.23
N GLN A 276 19.80 -16.81 -13.07
CA GLN A 276 19.84 -17.73 -11.94
C GLN A 276 20.71 -17.15 -10.84
N LEU A 277 20.19 -17.11 -9.60
CA LEU A 277 21.02 -16.83 -8.44
C LEU A 277 21.92 -18.04 -8.13
N PRO A 278 23.22 -17.83 -7.88
CA PRO A 278 24.15 -18.89 -7.52
C PRO A 278 23.64 -19.78 -6.38
N ASP A 279 23.73 -21.10 -6.56
CA ASP A 279 23.37 -22.14 -5.58
C ASP A 279 22.00 -21.99 -4.91
N THR A 280 21.07 -21.28 -5.54
CA THR A 280 19.76 -20.96 -4.99
C THR A 280 18.69 -21.78 -5.69
N GLU A 281 17.80 -22.40 -4.93
CA GLU A 281 16.64 -23.13 -5.48
C GLU A 281 15.29 -22.50 -5.12
N ALA A 282 15.31 -21.47 -4.27
CA ALA A 282 14.15 -20.69 -3.87
C ALA A 282 14.54 -19.28 -3.46
N ILE A 283 13.83 -18.28 -3.98
CA ILE A 283 13.96 -16.86 -3.63
C ILE A 283 13.23 -16.58 -2.31
N GLY A 284 13.98 -16.03 -1.34
CA GLY A 284 13.49 -15.71 0.02
C GLY A 284 12.86 -14.32 0.11
N GLY A 285 13.46 -13.32 -0.53
CA GLY A 285 12.92 -11.98 -0.61
C GLY A 285 13.48 -11.17 -1.77
N MET A 286 12.74 -10.14 -2.21
CA MET A 286 13.19 -9.16 -3.20
C MET A 286 12.88 -7.74 -2.73
N VAL A 287 13.84 -6.82 -2.91
CA VAL A 287 13.68 -5.41 -2.54
C VAL A 287 14.53 -4.48 -3.40
N VAL A 288 14.06 -3.26 -3.63
CA VAL A 288 14.88 -2.20 -4.23
C VAL A 288 15.53 -1.38 -3.11
N TYR A 289 16.86 -1.22 -3.17
CA TYR A 289 17.64 -0.44 -2.21
C TYR A 289 18.77 0.30 -2.94
N GLY A 290 18.87 1.63 -2.78
CA GLY A 290 19.91 2.42 -3.41
C GLY A 290 19.93 2.30 -4.94
N GLY A 291 18.74 2.24 -5.56
CA GLY A 291 18.60 2.12 -7.03
C GLY A 291 18.95 0.75 -7.60
N LYS A 292 19.05 -0.28 -6.77
CA LYS A 292 19.38 -1.65 -7.21
C LYS A 292 18.38 -2.64 -6.66
N LEU A 293 18.03 -3.63 -7.47
CA LEU A 293 17.26 -4.79 -7.05
C LEU A 293 18.17 -5.78 -6.32
N TYR A 294 17.76 -6.17 -5.12
CA TYR A 294 18.39 -7.22 -4.33
C TYR A 294 17.45 -8.41 -4.19
N ALA A 295 18.02 -9.60 -4.11
CA ALA A 295 17.31 -10.85 -3.86
C ALA A 295 18.09 -11.74 -2.89
N SER A 296 17.38 -12.61 -2.18
CA SER A 296 17.97 -13.56 -1.24
C SER A 296 17.52 -15.00 -1.46
N SER A 297 18.22 -15.96 -0.85
CA SER A 297 17.87 -17.38 -0.85
C SER A 297 16.94 -17.75 0.33
N LEU A 298 15.85 -18.47 0.07
CA LEU A 298 14.94 -18.98 1.10
C LEU A 298 15.51 -20.16 1.90
N TYR A 299 16.37 -20.96 1.28
CA TYR A 299 16.97 -22.15 1.88
C TYR A 299 18.48 -22.08 1.82
N LYS A 300 19.15 -22.95 2.59
CA LYS A 300 20.59 -23.10 2.49
C LYS A 300 20.98 -23.73 1.14
N PRO A 301 22.15 -23.37 0.55
CA PRO A 301 23.12 -22.42 1.08
C PRO A 301 22.60 -20.97 1.09
N ALA A 302 22.96 -20.21 2.13
CA ALA A 302 22.54 -18.83 2.26
C ALA A 302 23.14 -17.99 1.13
N GLY A 303 22.36 -17.03 0.63
CA GLY A 303 22.73 -16.15 -0.47
C GLY A 303 21.99 -14.82 -0.40
N PHE A 304 22.70 -13.77 -0.76
CA PHE A 304 22.20 -12.41 -0.89
C PHE A 304 22.89 -11.80 -2.11
N PHE A 305 22.10 -11.25 -3.04
CA PHE A 305 22.57 -10.94 -4.38
C PHE A 305 22.03 -9.61 -4.84
N ARG A 306 22.85 -8.87 -5.60
CA ARG A 306 22.50 -7.62 -6.25
C ARG A 306 22.41 -7.83 -7.76
N TYR A 307 21.34 -7.35 -8.36
CA TYR A 307 21.15 -7.42 -9.81
C TYR A 307 22.03 -6.39 -10.53
N GLU A 308 22.71 -6.83 -11.59
CA GLU A 308 23.59 -5.99 -12.41
C GLU A 308 23.01 -5.72 -13.82
N GLY A 309 21.84 -6.28 -14.12
CA GLY A 309 21.21 -6.18 -15.45
C GLY A 309 21.43 -7.42 -16.30
N GLY A 310 20.54 -7.59 -17.29
CA GLY A 310 20.51 -8.78 -18.14
C GLY A 310 20.26 -10.04 -17.31
N THR A 311 21.22 -10.96 -17.31
CA THR A 311 21.14 -12.21 -16.52
C THR A 311 22.16 -12.26 -15.37
N ASN A 312 22.75 -11.12 -15.01
CA ASN A 312 23.91 -11.06 -14.12
C ASN A 312 23.52 -10.64 -12.70
N TRP A 313 24.06 -11.38 -11.73
CA TRP A 313 23.90 -11.12 -10.30
C TRP A 313 25.25 -11.20 -9.59
N THR A 314 25.50 -10.23 -8.72
CA THR A 314 26.68 -10.20 -7.85
C THR A 314 26.31 -10.75 -6.49
N ALA A 315 27.03 -11.75 -6.00
CA ALA A 315 26.92 -12.18 -4.61
C ALA A 315 27.44 -11.09 -3.68
N CYS A 316 26.62 -10.73 -2.69
CA CYS A 316 26.95 -9.78 -1.65
C CYS A 316 27.36 -10.50 -0.36
N PRO A 317 28.04 -9.81 0.58
CA PRO A 317 28.34 -10.38 1.89
C PRO A 317 27.08 -10.87 2.60
N LEU A 318 27.25 -11.92 3.41
CA LEU A 318 26.20 -12.46 4.28
C LEU A 318 26.51 -12.15 5.74
N PRO A 319 25.51 -11.89 6.59
CA PRO A 319 25.72 -11.73 8.02
C PRO A 319 26.07 -13.09 8.64
N ASN A 320 27.35 -13.32 8.94
CA ASN A 320 27.84 -14.56 9.57
C ASN A 320 27.43 -15.85 8.82
N GLY A 321 27.31 -15.78 7.48
CA GLY A 321 26.87 -16.90 6.64
C GLY A 321 25.42 -17.35 6.87
N LYS A 322 24.59 -16.50 7.50
CA LYS A 322 23.17 -16.76 7.79
C LYS A 322 22.28 -16.35 6.62
N ARG A 323 21.11 -17.01 6.53
CA ARG A 323 20.05 -16.60 5.59
C ARG A 323 19.47 -15.25 5.96
N VAL A 324 19.19 -14.45 4.94
CA VAL A 324 18.44 -13.20 5.01
C VAL A 324 17.15 -13.40 4.20
N GLU A 325 16.00 -13.17 4.81
CA GLU A 325 14.71 -13.63 4.27
C GLU A 325 13.84 -12.45 3.85
N ALA A 326 12.96 -11.97 4.72
CA ALA A 326 12.23 -10.73 4.45
C ALA A 326 13.23 -9.56 4.42
N LEU A 327 13.09 -8.68 3.42
CA LEU A 327 13.99 -7.54 3.21
C LEU A 327 13.19 -6.24 3.25
N ALA A 328 13.61 -5.30 4.10
CA ALA A 328 12.98 -4.00 4.26
C ALA A 328 13.99 -2.86 4.08
N VAL A 329 13.49 -1.67 3.74
CA VAL A 329 14.30 -0.45 3.67
C VAL A 329 13.77 0.53 4.71
N TRP A 330 14.68 1.13 5.48
CA TRP A 330 14.33 2.12 6.50
C TRP A 330 15.58 2.90 6.92
N ASN A 331 15.49 4.21 7.11
CA ASN A 331 16.55 5.06 7.68
C ASN A 331 17.94 4.80 7.07
N GLY A 332 17.98 4.82 5.74
CA GLY A 332 19.21 4.68 4.95
C GLY A 332 19.88 3.31 5.02
N GLY A 333 19.15 2.25 5.40
CA GLY A 333 19.68 0.88 5.46
C GLY A 333 18.70 -0.14 4.90
N LEU A 334 19.25 -1.30 4.50
CA LEU A 334 18.46 -2.48 4.18
C LEU A 334 18.47 -3.42 5.39
N TYR A 335 17.30 -3.80 5.86
CA TYR A 335 17.09 -4.64 7.02
C TYR A 335 16.64 -6.02 6.57
N ALA A 336 17.19 -7.06 7.18
CA ALA A 336 16.88 -8.43 6.85
C ALA A 336 16.43 -9.21 8.08
N SER A 337 15.34 -9.96 7.90
CA SER A 337 14.93 -10.98 8.84
C SER A 337 15.78 -12.24 8.67
N SER A 338 15.71 -13.16 9.63
CA SER A 338 16.50 -14.38 9.63
C SER A 338 15.69 -15.57 10.13
N TYR A 339 15.79 -16.67 9.38
CA TYR A 339 15.22 -17.97 9.76
C TYR A 339 16.23 -18.89 10.46
N ASP A 340 17.47 -18.43 10.64
CA ASP A 340 18.54 -19.21 11.27
C ASP A 340 18.73 -18.85 12.75
N GLN A 341 18.22 -17.69 13.15
CA GLN A 341 18.21 -17.10 14.48
C GLN A 341 17.26 -15.91 14.40
N ALA A 342 16.42 -15.65 15.40
CA ALA A 342 15.41 -14.59 15.34
C ALA A 342 16.03 -13.18 15.50
N HIS A 343 17.14 -12.93 14.83
CA HIS A 343 17.83 -11.65 14.78
C HIS A 343 17.33 -10.82 13.61
N ILE A 344 17.69 -9.54 13.63
CA ILE A 344 17.64 -8.66 12.47
C ILE A 344 19.05 -8.22 12.12
N PHE A 345 19.35 -8.16 10.84
CA PHE A 345 20.61 -7.61 10.34
C PHE A 345 20.35 -6.33 9.55
N ARG A 346 21.25 -5.35 9.66
CA ARG A 346 21.23 -4.12 8.88
C ARG A 346 22.42 -4.06 7.93
N PHE A 347 22.15 -3.90 6.65
CA PHE A 347 23.11 -3.67 5.59
C PHE A 347 23.19 -2.18 5.27
N ASP A 348 24.40 -1.63 5.26
CA ASP A 348 24.65 -0.21 4.92
C ASP A 348 24.95 0.02 3.43
N GLY A 349 24.90 -1.03 2.61
CA GLY A 349 25.34 -1.02 1.21
C GLY A 349 26.68 -1.73 0.99
N ARG A 350 27.41 -2.08 2.06
CA ARG A 350 28.71 -2.76 2.00
C ARG A 350 28.79 -3.91 3.00
N GLU A 351 28.42 -3.67 4.25
CA GLU A 351 28.59 -4.62 5.35
C GLU A 351 27.31 -4.77 6.16
N TRP A 352 27.22 -5.89 6.90
CA TRP A 352 26.10 -6.19 7.78
C TRP A 352 26.46 -5.95 9.24
N SER A 353 25.53 -5.32 9.97
CA SER A 353 25.53 -5.22 11.42
C SER A 353 24.42 -6.10 12.00
N ASP A 354 24.74 -6.88 13.04
CA ASP A 354 23.76 -7.66 13.80
C ASP A 354 23.06 -6.77 14.83
N LEU A 355 21.74 -6.67 14.74
CA LEU A 355 20.89 -5.90 15.66
C LEU A 355 20.29 -6.77 16.77
N GLY A 356 20.85 -7.97 16.97
CA GLY A 356 20.53 -8.86 18.09
C GLY A 356 19.21 -9.61 17.93
N GLN A 357 18.99 -10.51 18.90
CA GLN A 357 17.79 -11.33 19.03
C GLN A 357 16.54 -10.46 19.26
N VAL A 358 15.48 -10.75 18.49
CA VAL A 358 14.17 -10.12 18.63
C VAL A 358 13.29 -10.93 19.57
N GLY A 359 13.02 -10.33 20.73
CA GLY A 359 12.18 -10.96 21.74
C GLY A 359 12.89 -12.08 22.50
N PRO A 360 12.12 -12.95 23.16
CA PRO A 360 12.69 -13.95 24.06
C PRO A 360 13.33 -15.13 23.30
N PRO A 361 14.17 -15.97 23.95
CA PRO A 361 14.97 -17.01 23.29
C PRO A 361 14.18 -18.11 22.57
N GLU A 362 12.90 -18.32 22.91
CA GLU A 362 12.03 -19.23 22.18
C GLU A 362 11.73 -18.76 20.74
N ASN A 363 11.93 -17.47 20.46
CA ASN A 363 11.89 -16.99 19.08
C ASN A 363 13.10 -17.51 18.33
N THR A 364 12.84 -18.19 17.22
CA THR A 364 13.89 -18.77 16.37
C THR A 364 13.94 -18.13 14.99
N GLN A 365 12.89 -17.38 14.61
CA GLN A 365 12.77 -16.78 13.29
C GLN A 365 12.06 -15.42 13.33
N THR A 366 12.44 -14.54 12.41
CA THR A 366 11.76 -13.27 12.11
C THR A 366 11.24 -13.30 10.67
N TYR A 367 10.03 -12.77 10.43
CA TYR A 367 9.24 -13.10 9.22
C TYR A 367 8.80 -11.93 8.35
N SER A 368 8.65 -10.75 8.93
CA SER A 368 8.06 -9.61 8.22
C SER A 368 8.46 -8.29 8.84
N PHE A 369 8.32 -7.23 8.05
CA PHE A 369 8.56 -5.86 8.46
C PHE A 369 7.38 -4.96 8.11
N ALA A 370 7.29 -3.84 8.82
CA ALA A 370 6.53 -2.66 8.43
C ALA A 370 7.19 -1.41 9.00
N VAL A 371 7.18 -0.31 8.25
CA VAL A 371 7.55 1.02 8.77
C VAL A 371 6.27 1.77 9.08
N TYR A 372 6.02 2.01 10.36
CA TYR A 372 4.81 2.66 10.85
C TYR A 372 5.19 3.85 11.73
N ARG A 373 4.78 5.05 11.31
CA ARG A 373 5.06 6.32 12.00
C ARG A 373 6.56 6.57 12.21
N GLY A 374 7.36 6.29 11.18
CA GLY A 374 8.81 6.44 11.20
C GLY A 374 9.57 5.38 12.00
N GLU A 375 8.90 4.34 12.47
CA GLU A 375 9.46 3.29 13.32
C GLU A 375 9.42 1.93 12.63
N LEU A 376 10.46 1.13 12.79
CA LEU A 376 10.57 -0.20 12.19
C LEU A 376 9.97 -1.27 13.11
N TYR A 377 8.99 -2.01 12.59
CA TYR A 377 8.33 -3.13 13.26
C TYR A 377 8.70 -4.47 12.61
N VAL A 378 8.76 -5.52 13.42
CA VAL A 378 9.18 -6.88 13.03
C VAL A 378 8.23 -7.93 13.59
N GLY A 379 7.81 -8.86 12.75
CA GLY A 379 7.04 -10.05 13.11
C GLY A 379 7.93 -11.26 13.49
N THR A 380 7.52 -12.04 14.49
CA THR A 380 8.32 -13.16 15.04
C THR A 380 7.60 -14.51 15.05
N TRP A 381 8.41 -15.57 15.08
CA TRP A 381 8.05 -16.94 15.44
C TRP A 381 8.95 -17.42 16.58
N ALA A 382 8.48 -18.16 17.59
CA ALA A 382 7.17 -18.83 17.69
C ALA A 382 6.17 -18.13 18.61
N THR A 383 6.48 -16.91 19.06
CA THR A 383 5.63 -16.20 20.02
C THR A 383 4.43 -15.49 19.38
N GLY A 384 4.38 -15.34 18.05
CA GLY A 384 3.35 -14.57 17.35
C GLY A 384 3.32 -13.10 17.78
N ARG A 385 4.47 -12.55 18.17
CA ARG A 385 4.63 -11.18 18.66
C ARG A 385 5.22 -10.25 17.63
N VAL A 386 4.86 -8.97 17.76
CA VAL A 386 5.45 -7.87 17.00
C VAL A 386 6.39 -7.09 17.92
N PHE A 387 7.54 -6.69 17.39
CA PHE A 387 8.51 -5.86 18.10
C PHE A 387 8.85 -4.61 17.30
N ARG A 388 9.03 -3.48 17.99
CA ARG A 388 9.55 -2.24 17.43
C ARG A 388 11.04 -2.11 17.74
N TYR A 389 11.82 -1.62 16.77
CA TYR A 389 13.23 -1.36 16.98
C TYR A 389 13.45 -0.24 18.00
N GLY A 390 14.15 -0.54 19.09
CA GLY A 390 14.44 0.40 20.17
C GLY A 390 15.87 0.99 20.12
N GLY A 391 16.64 0.67 19.09
CA GLY A 391 18.04 1.10 18.92
C GLY A 391 19.07 0.09 19.42
N GLY A 392 20.22 0.01 18.74
CA GLY A 392 21.28 -0.94 19.05
C GLY A 392 20.81 -2.39 18.88
N THR A 393 20.78 -3.14 19.98
CA THR A 393 20.23 -4.50 20.03
C THR A 393 18.91 -4.60 20.80
N ASN A 394 18.28 -3.46 21.09
CA ASN A 394 17.05 -3.40 21.88
C ASN A 394 15.80 -3.50 20.98
N TRP A 395 14.88 -4.37 21.38
CA TRP A 395 13.60 -4.62 20.70
C TRP A 395 12.45 -4.50 21.70
N ILE A 396 11.51 -3.62 21.41
CA ILE A 396 10.41 -3.27 22.30
C ILE A 396 9.20 -4.13 21.91
N ASP A 397 8.72 -4.95 22.83
CA ASP A 397 7.52 -5.77 22.64
C ASP A 397 6.30 -4.89 22.37
N CYS A 398 5.62 -5.13 21.25
CA CYS A 398 4.39 -4.45 20.85
C CYS A 398 3.19 -5.39 20.86
N GLY A 399 3.27 -6.50 21.61
CA GLY A 399 2.17 -7.42 21.85
C GLY A 399 2.13 -8.62 20.92
N ARG A 400 1.30 -9.58 21.33
CA ARG A 400 1.04 -10.83 20.62
C ARG A 400 -0.27 -10.73 19.83
N LEU A 401 -0.29 -11.30 18.63
CA LEU A 401 -1.51 -11.47 17.86
C LEU A 401 -2.32 -12.64 18.45
N GLY A 402 -3.28 -12.33 19.34
CA GLY A 402 -4.14 -13.34 19.96
C GLY A 402 -3.36 -14.54 20.55
N GLN A 403 -3.68 -15.75 20.08
CA GLN A 403 -2.98 -17.00 20.43
C GLN A 403 -2.09 -17.52 19.28
N GLU A 404 -1.78 -16.66 18.32
CA GLU A 404 -1.02 -16.99 17.13
C GLU A 404 0.45 -17.24 17.48
N LEU A 405 1.16 -17.94 16.59
CA LEU A 405 2.53 -18.39 16.75
C LEU A 405 3.49 -17.65 15.82
N GLU A 406 3.00 -17.14 14.69
CA GLU A 406 3.80 -16.41 13.70
C GLU A 406 3.08 -15.14 13.28
N VAL A 407 3.83 -14.06 13.12
CA VAL A 407 3.36 -12.84 12.46
C VAL A 407 3.83 -12.86 11.01
N MET A 408 2.86 -12.87 10.10
CA MET A 408 3.06 -12.93 8.65
C MET A 408 3.19 -11.52 8.08
N GLY A 409 2.75 -11.30 6.83
CA GLY A 409 2.74 -9.98 6.20
C GLY A 409 2.14 -8.91 7.10
N MET A 410 2.88 -7.80 7.22
CA MET A 410 2.45 -6.58 7.88
C MET A 410 2.38 -5.46 6.86
N LEU A 411 1.42 -4.56 7.02
CA LEU A 411 1.22 -3.45 6.08
C LEU A 411 0.56 -2.27 6.80
N VAL A 412 1.00 -1.06 6.49
CA VAL A 412 0.29 0.17 6.89
C VAL A 412 -0.79 0.45 5.85
N HIS A 413 -2.02 0.66 6.30
CA HIS A 413 -3.15 1.00 5.45
C HIS A 413 -3.99 2.09 6.11
N ASN A 414 -4.22 3.19 5.39
CA ASN A 414 -5.06 4.31 5.82
C ASN A 414 -4.85 4.73 7.29
N GLY A 415 -3.60 4.98 7.67
CA GLY A 415 -3.27 5.50 9.00
C GLY A 415 -2.96 4.45 10.08
N GLN A 416 -3.16 3.16 9.81
CA GLN A 416 -3.06 2.10 10.83
C GLN A 416 -2.18 0.93 10.36
N LEU A 417 -1.58 0.21 11.31
CA LEU A 417 -0.75 -0.98 11.05
C LEU A 417 -1.59 -2.25 11.15
N TYR A 418 -1.48 -3.14 10.17
CA TYR A 418 -2.16 -4.43 10.12
C TYR A 418 -1.16 -5.58 10.01
N ALA A 419 -1.54 -6.74 10.54
CA ALA A 419 -0.71 -7.93 10.53
C ALA A 419 -1.55 -9.19 10.32
N GLY A 420 -1.07 -10.07 9.44
CA GLY A 420 -1.60 -11.43 9.26
C GLY A 420 -0.89 -12.42 10.17
N SER A 421 -1.48 -13.60 10.37
CA SER A 421 -0.98 -14.57 11.34
C SER A 421 -1.01 -16.05 10.89
N LEU A 422 -0.36 -16.90 11.70
CA LEU A 422 -0.51 -18.36 11.78
C LEU A 422 -0.61 -18.75 13.26
N PRO A 423 -1.43 -19.75 13.64
CA PRO A 423 -1.92 -20.83 12.81
C PRO A 423 -3.32 -20.68 12.23
N LEU A 424 -4.02 -19.58 12.50
CA LEU A 424 -5.43 -19.48 12.17
C LEU A 424 -5.73 -18.67 10.90
N ALA A 425 -4.73 -18.04 10.26
CA ALA A 425 -4.92 -17.06 9.19
C ALA A 425 -5.81 -15.89 9.62
N GLU A 426 -5.52 -15.34 10.78
CA GLU A 426 -6.22 -14.19 11.31
C GLU A 426 -5.53 -12.89 10.89
N VAL A 427 -6.31 -11.81 10.84
CA VAL A 427 -5.81 -10.47 10.58
C VAL A 427 -6.13 -9.58 11.77
N TYR A 428 -5.13 -8.81 12.19
CA TYR A 428 -5.18 -7.92 13.33
C TYR A 428 -4.82 -6.50 12.92
N ARG A 429 -5.41 -5.51 13.61
CA ARG A 429 -5.01 -4.11 13.57
C ARG A 429 -4.28 -3.75 14.87
N TYR A 430 -3.18 -3.01 14.77
CA TYR A 430 -2.48 -2.48 15.93
C TYR A 430 -3.24 -1.27 16.48
N ASP A 431 -3.59 -1.28 17.77
CA ASP A 431 -4.23 -0.12 18.40
C ASP A 431 -3.17 0.76 19.09
N SER A 432 -2.54 0.25 20.14
CA SER A 432 -1.43 0.93 20.84
C SER A 432 -0.74 -0.01 21.83
N GLY A 433 0.50 0.35 22.22
CA GLY A 433 1.27 -0.38 23.23
C GLY A 433 1.43 -1.85 22.82
N ASN A 434 0.77 -2.74 23.56
CA ASN A 434 0.80 -4.20 23.33
C ASN A 434 -0.55 -4.76 22.85
N SER A 435 -1.46 -3.89 22.39
CA SER A 435 -2.83 -4.25 22.01
C SER A 435 -3.01 -4.39 20.50
N TRP A 436 -3.64 -5.49 20.11
CA TRP A 436 -4.03 -5.80 18.75
C TRP A 436 -5.50 -6.20 18.70
N ASN A 437 -6.28 -5.51 17.86
CA ASN A 437 -7.68 -5.84 17.62
C ASN A 437 -7.79 -6.90 16.51
N ARG A 438 -8.42 -8.04 16.82
CA ARG A 438 -8.67 -9.10 15.84
C ARG A 438 -9.83 -8.71 14.92
N LEU A 439 -9.58 -8.68 13.62
CA LEU A 439 -10.57 -8.29 12.62
C LEU A 439 -11.33 -9.49 12.06
N VAL A 440 -10.60 -10.53 11.64
CA VAL A 440 -11.18 -11.65 10.89
C VAL A 440 -10.28 -12.88 10.94
N GLN A 441 -10.87 -14.04 10.65
CA GLN A 441 -10.15 -15.24 10.24
C GLN A 441 -10.44 -15.50 8.75
N LEU A 442 -9.44 -15.37 7.89
CA LEU A 442 -9.61 -15.45 6.44
C LEU A 442 -9.67 -16.88 5.92
N ASP A 443 -8.91 -17.78 6.52
CA ASP A 443 -8.84 -19.18 6.09
C ASP A 443 -9.38 -20.11 7.17
N LYS A 444 -10.40 -20.91 6.80
CA LYS A 444 -11.06 -21.89 7.65
C LYS A 444 -10.95 -23.30 7.10
N THR A 445 -9.97 -23.57 6.24
CA THR A 445 -9.73 -24.91 5.67
C THR A 445 -9.62 -25.93 6.81
N ALA A 446 -10.51 -26.92 6.77
CA ALA A 446 -10.60 -27.97 7.78
C ALA A 446 -9.37 -28.89 7.75
N ASP A 447 -9.12 -29.58 8.86
CA ASP A 447 -8.12 -30.64 8.98
C ASP A 447 -6.67 -30.24 8.61
N VAL A 448 -6.38 -28.95 8.65
CA VAL A 448 -5.04 -28.40 8.43
C VAL A 448 -4.51 -27.77 9.70
N LYS A 449 -3.27 -28.12 10.04
CA LYS A 449 -2.56 -27.63 11.24
C LYS A 449 -2.26 -26.13 11.16
N TYR A 450 -1.77 -25.66 10.02
CA TYR A 450 -1.36 -24.27 9.82
C TYR A 450 -2.09 -23.61 8.67
N ARG A 451 -2.86 -22.57 9.01
CA ARG A 451 -3.43 -21.59 8.09
C ARG A 451 -2.66 -20.28 8.24
N ARG A 452 -2.41 -19.60 7.13
CA ARG A 452 -1.64 -18.34 7.09
C ARG A 452 -2.42 -17.24 6.40
N ALA A 453 -2.47 -16.06 7.00
CA ALA A 453 -2.73 -14.80 6.30
C ALA A 453 -1.36 -14.27 5.85
N TRP A 454 -0.88 -14.76 4.71
CA TRP A 454 0.53 -14.84 4.34
C TRP A 454 1.18 -13.49 3.99
N THR A 455 0.67 -12.81 2.96
CA THR A 455 1.24 -11.56 2.45
C THR A 455 0.12 -10.54 2.25
N MET A 456 0.50 -9.27 2.06
CA MET A 456 -0.43 -8.15 1.88
C MET A 456 0.05 -7.18 0.81
N ALA A 457 -0.88 -6.43 0.23
CA ALA A 457 -0.58 -5.28 -0.62
C ALA A 457 -1.71 -4.26 -0.52
N GLN A 458 -1.41 -3.00 -0.82
CA GLN A 458 -2.44 -1.98 -1.00
C GLN A 458 -2.76 -1.84 -2.50
N TYR A 459 -4.04 -1.83 -2.85
CA TYR A 459 -4.49 -1.63 -4.24
C TYR A 459 -5.89 -1.01 -4.25
N ARG A 460 -6.14 -0.01 -5.11
CA ARG A 460 -7.42 0.70 -5.22
C ARG A 460 -8.00 1.15 -3.88
N GLY A 461 -7.15 1.69 -3.00
CA GLY A 461 -7.55 2.16 -1.68
C GLY A 461 -7.98 1.06 -0.70
N ARG A 462 -7.62 -0.21 -0.94
CA ARG A 462 -7.97 -1.36 -0.08
C ARG A 462 -6.72 -2.11 0.34
N LEU A 463 -6.77 -2.76 1.50
CA LEU A 463 -5.77 -3.74 1.92
C LEU A 463 -6.17 -5.11 1.38
N TYR A 464 -5.27 -5.75 0.64
CA TYR A 464 -5.41 -7.12 0.14
C TYR A 464 -4.55 -8.07 0.97
N CYS A 465 -5.03 -9.30 1.17
CA CYS A 465 -4.31 -10.35 1.89
C CYS A 465 -4.44 -11.70 1.18
N GLY A 466 -3.32 -12.39 1.00
CA GLY A 466 -3.24 -13.73 0.44
C GLY A 466 -3.19 -14.82 1.51
N THR A 467 -3.71 -16.01 1.22
CA THR A 467 -3.85 -17.09 2.23
C THR A 467 -3.20 -18.42 1.85
N LEU A 468 -2.94 -19.25 2.87
CA LEU A 468 -2.58 -20.68 2.79
C LEU A 468 -3.46 -21.45 3.79
N PRO A 469 -3.96 -22.67 3.45
CA PRO A 469 -3.83 -23.37 2.17
C PRO A 469 -4.99 -23.12 1.20
N SER A 470 -5.95 -22.25 1.53
CA SER A 470 -7.08 -22.01 0.64
C SER A 470 -6.67 -21.32 -0.66
N GLY A 471 -5.49 -20.67 -0.69
CA GLY A 471 -4.97 -19.97 -1.85
C GLY A 471 -5.87 -18.82 -2.31
N ARG A 472 -6.65 -18.25 -1.38
CA ARG A 472 -7.59 -17.16 -1.67
C ARG A 472 -6.96 -15.80 -1.43
N VAL A 473 -7.44 -14.82 -2.17
CA VAL A 473 -7.13 -13.40 -1.96
C VAL A 473 -8.36 -12.71 -1.40
N TRP A 474 -8.17 -11.96 -0.32
CA TRP A 474 -9.21 -11.20 0.36
C TRP A 474 -8.86 -9.72 0.37
N SER A 475 -9.85 -8.85 0.51
CA SER A 475 -9.60 -7.42 0.75
C SER A 475 -10.60 -6.80 1.72
N PHE A 476 -10.21 -5.71 2.38
CA PHE A 476 -11.13 -4.82 3.08
C PHE A 476 -10.65 -3.36 2.96
N ALA A 477 -11.53 -2.42 3.27
CA ALA A 477 -11.18 -1.02 3.46
C ALA A 477 -11.36 -0.61 4.94
N ALA A 478 -10.38 0.12 5.46
CA ALA A 478 -10.56 1.00 6.61
C ALA A 478 -10.64 2.43 6.09
N GLY A 479 -11.64 3.18 6.54
CA GLY A 479 -12.01 4.49 6.04
C GLY A 479 -12.21 4.54 4.52
N ALA A 480 -11.90 5.69 3.94
CA ALA A 480 -11.85 5.89 2.50
C ALA A 480 -10.43 6.24 2.07
N ASN A 481 -9.92 5.63 1.01
CA ASN A 481 -8.56 5.85 0.52
C ASN A 481 -8.55 5.87 -1.01
N ALA A 482 -7.73 6.75 -1.58
CA ALA A 482 -7.41 6.83 -3.01
C ALA A 482 -5.93 6.51 -3.20
N THR A 483 -5.61 5.49 -3.99
CA THR A 483 -4.24 5.10 -4.30
C THR A 483 -3.98 5.14 -5.80
N THR A 484 -2.79 5.59 -6.18
CA THR A 484 -2.38 5.69 -7.59
C THR A 484 -2.05 4.34 -8.21
N ASP A 485 -1.65 3.35 -7.40
CA ASP A 485 -1.29 1.98 -7.82
C ASP A 485 -0.20 1.93 -8.93
N ARG A 486 0.52 3.05 -9.12
CA ARG A 486 1.57 3.27 -10.12
C ARG A 486 2.73 3.99 -9.47
N GLU A 487 3.95 3.60 -9.84
CA GLU A 487 5.16 4.28 -9.34
C GLU A 487 5.13 5.76 -9.76
N LEU A 488 5.37 6.67 -8.81
CA LEU A 488 5.68 8.06 -9.13
C LEU A 488 7.15 8.15 -9.59
N SER A 489 7.37 8.69 -10.78
CA SER A 489 8.72 8.87 -11.32
C SER A 489 9.59 9.78 -10.44
N PRO A 490 10.93 9.66 -10.52
CA PRO A 490 11.83 10.63 -9.91
C PRO A 490 11.65 12.04 -10.48
N GLY A 491 11.85 13.05 -9.64
CA GLY A 491 11.75 14.47 -10.00
C GLY A 491 10.67 15.23 -9.24
N TRP A 492 10.46 16.48 -9.64
CA TRP A 492 9.43 17.34 -9.06
C TRP A 492 8.06 17.01 -9.63
N HIS A 493 7.10 16.84 -8.72
CA HIS A 493 5.69 16.64 -9.06
C HIS A 493 4.82 17.56 -8.22
N HIS A 494 3.81 18.15 -8.87
CA HIS A 494 2.74 18.86 -8.18
C HIS A 494 1.64 17.87 -7.80
N VAL A 495 1.41 17.68 -6.51
CA VAL A 495 0.41 16.74 -5.98
C VAL A 495 -0.73 17.52 -5.35
N VAL A 496 -1.97 17.19 -5.73
CA VAL A 496 -3.18 17.70 -5.08
C VAL A 496 -4.02 16.55 -4.58
N ALA A 497 -4.31 16.55 -3.28
CA ALA A 497 -5.24 15.64 -2.64
C ALA A 497 -6.51 16.40 -2.25
N SER A 498 -7.68 15.92 -2.67
CA SER A 498 -8.94 16.62 -2.47
C SER A 498 -10.05 15.69 -2.01
N ARG A 499 -10.81 16.11 -0.99
CA ARG A 499 -12.14 15.60 -0.70
C ARG A 499 -13.16 16.50 -1.38
N ARG A 500 -13.96 15.94 -2.29
CA ARG A 500 -15.07 16.63 -2.98
C ARG A 500 -16.34 15.82 -2.81
N GLY A 501 -17.26 16.31 -1.98
CA GLY A 501 -18.48 15.63 -1.63
C GLY A 501 -18.21 14.21 -1.13
N ASN A 502 -18.64 13.23 -1.91
CA ASN A 502 -18.61 11.80 -1.59
C ASN A 502 -17.38 11.05 -2.12
N ARG A 503 -16.30 11.75 -2.51
CA ARG A 503 -15.08 11.10 -3.01
C ARG A 503 -13.81 11.81 -2.58
N LEU A 504 -12.74 11.03 -2.50
CA LEU A 504 -11.36 11.51 -2.50
C LEU A 504 -10.80 11.45 -3.92
N SER A 505 -9.89 12.35 -4.24
CA SER A 505 -9.14 12.36 -5.50
C SER A 505 -7.69 12.76 -5.28
N VAL A 506 -6.80 12.21 -6.10
CA VAL A 506 -5.39 12.59 -6.18
C VAL A 506 -5.10 13.04 -7.59
N HIS A 507 -4.49 14.21 -7.71
CA HIS A 507 -3.99 14.76 -8.97
C HIS A 507 -2.46 14.85 -8.92
N VAL A 508 -1.81 14.53 -10.03
CA VAL A 508 -0.37 14.70 -10.24
C VAL A 508 -0.18 15.52 -11.51
N ASP A 509 0.60 16.60 -11.41
CA ASP A 509 0.96 17.50 -12.51
C ASP A 509 -0.27 18.01 -13.29
N GLY A 510 -1.34 18.32 -12.55
CA GLY A 510 -2.59 18.84 -13.11
C GLY A 510 -3.61 17.77 -13.54
N LYS A 511 -3.25 16.48 -13.52
CA LYS A 511 -4.09 15.38 -14.02
C LYS A 511 -4.63 14.55 -12.86
N SER A 512 -5.93 14.22 -12.89
CA SER A 512 -6.50 13.23 -11.96
C SER A 512 -5.92 11.85 -12.25
N VAL A 513 -5.37 11.20 -11.22
CA VAL A 513 -4.68 9.90 -11.33
C VAL A 513 -5.26 8.83 -10.39
N ALA A 514 -6.01 9.21 -9.37
CA ALA A 514 -6.69 8.28 -8.48
C ALA A 514 -7.97 8.88 -7.89
N GLU A 515 -8.95 8.02 -7.62
CA GLU A 515 -10.17 8.35 -6.88
C GLU A 515 -10.51 7.23 -5.89
N SER A 516 -11.11 7.59 -4.76
CA SER A 516 -11.66 6.60 -3.84
C SER A 516 -12.99 6.03 -4.34
N ALA A 517 -13.40 4.90 -3.77
CA ALA A 517 -14.82 4.51 -3.79
C ALA A 517 -15.71 5.64 -3.19
N PRO A 518 -17.01 5.69 -3.55
CA PRO A 518 -17.94 6.62 -2.91
C PRO A 518 -17.98 6.45 -1.39
N LEU A 519 -18.03 7.55 -0.66
CA LEU A 519 -18.16 7.61 0.79
C LEU A 519 -19.37 8.46 1.19
N ALA A 520 -20.00 8.17 2.33
CA ALA A 520 -21.06 9.04 2.86
C ALA A 520 -20.44 10.21 3.65
N PRO A 521 -20.48 11.47 3.20
CA PRO A 521 -19.69 12.54 3.80
C PRO A 521 -19.98 12.76 5.29
N ALA A 522 -21.23 12.51 5.71
CA ALA A 522 -21.67 12.63 7.10
C ALA A 522 -21.00 11.61 8.05
N ASP A 523 -20.53 10.47 7.53
CA ASP A 523 -19.87 9.44 8.34
C ASP A 523 -18.39 9.76 8.62
N TYR A 524 -17.82 10.73 7.90
CA TYR A 524 -16.41 11.10 7.95
C TYR A 524 -16.25 12.53 8.47
N ASP A 525 -16.46 12.71 9.77
CA ASP A 525 -16.05 13.92 10.47
C ASP A 525 -14.57 13.81 10.84
N LEU A 526 -13.75 14.67 10.26
CA LEU A 526 -12.29 14.66 10.42
C LEU A 526 -11.81 15.55 11.56
N THR A 527 -12.71 16.07 12.40
CA THR A 527 -12.36 16.96 13.51
C THR A 527 -11.52 16.23 14.55
N THR A 528 -10.30 16.74 14.78
CA THR A 528 -9.35 16.21 15.75
C THR A 528 -8.59 17.36 16.43
N ASP A 529 -8.02 17.09 17.61
CA ASP A 529 -7.14 17.99 18.34
C ASP A 529 -5.66 17.86 17.94
N ARG A 530 -5.36 16.95 17.01
CA ARG A 530 -4.00 16.75 16.49
C ARG A 530 -3.57 17.92 15.60
N PRO A 531 -2.28 18.34 15.69
CA PRO A 531 -1.74 19.34 14.77
C PRO A 531 -1.66 18.78 13.35
N LEU A 532 -1.70 19.68 12.36
CA LEU A 532 -1.30 19.33 11.00
C LEU A 532 0.21 19.18 10.95
N ARG A 533 0.70 18.11 10.35
CA ARG A 533 2.12 17.84 10.15
C ARG A 533 2.44 17.83 8.67
N LEU A 534 3.51 18.50 8.27
CA LEU A 534 4.09 18.41 6.93
C LEU A 534 5.39 17.61 7.03
N GLY A 535 5.51 16.53 6.26
CA GLY A 535 6.67 15.63 6.29
C GLY A 535 6.59 14.50 7.31
N ALA A 536 5.45 14.29 7.97
CA ALA A 536 5.24 13.23 8.96
C ALA A 536 3.79 12.70 8.91
N GLY A 537 3.61 11.41 9.21
CA GLY A 537 2.32 10.73 9.11
C GLY A 537 2.38 9.26 9.55
N SER A 538 1.56 8.41 8.93
CA SER A 538 1.41 7.01 9.30
C SER A 538 2.48 6.08 8.73
N THR A 539 3.13 6.47 7.64
CA THR A 539 4.29 5.77 7.08
C THR A 539 5.58 6.35 7.68
N ASP A 540 6.67 6.37 6.93
CA ASP A 540 7.90 7.05 7.35
C ASP A 540 7.79 8.59 7.32
N PHE A 541 8.79 9.28 7.88
CA PHE A 541 8.98 10.72 7.66
C PHE A 541 9.43 10.97 6.21
N LEU A 542 9.14 12.17 5.70
CA LEU A 542 9.51 12.53 4.32
C LEU A 542 11.04 12.47 4.16
N GLN A 543 11.50 11.68 3.19
CA GLN A 543 12.87 11.75 2.69
C GLN A 543 12.85 12.47 1.34
N GLY A 544 13.38 13.70 1.32
CA GLY A 544 13.45 14.49 0.09
C GLY A 544 13.12 15.96 0.29
N ARG A 545 12.45 16.55 -0.71
CA ARG A 545 12.15 17.98 -0.73
C ARG A 545 10.67 18.24 -0.95
N MET A 546 10.18 19.30 -0.32
CA MET A 546 8.83 19.79 -0.49
C MET A 546 8.85 21.31 -0.55
N HIS A 547 7.99 21.89 -1.39
CA HIS A 547 7.81 23.33 -1.47
C HIS A 547 6.34 23.68 -1.76
N ASP A 548 6.00 24.93 -1.45
CA ASP A 548 4.73 25.54 -1.82
C ASP A 548 3.50 24.70 -1.44
N VAL A 549 3.39 24.40 -0.15
CA VAL A 549 2.28 23.65 0.42
C VAL A 549 1.11 24.58 0.67
N ARG A 550 -0.06 24.25 0.12
CA ARG A 550 -1.28 25.06 0.21
C ARG A 550 -2.45 24.22 0.70
N LEU A 551 -3.19 24.78 1.64
CA LEU A 551 -4.35 24.17 2.24
C LEU A 551 -5.58 25.01 1.94
N TYR A 552 -6.63 24.36 1.42
CA TYR A 552 -7.87 24.99 1.03
C TYR A 552 -9.05 24.38 1.77
N ARG A 553 -9.99 25.24 2.17
CA ARG A 553 -11.35 24.84 2.53
C ARG A 553 -12.20 24.86 1.26
N GLY A 554 -12.84 23.75 0.92
CA GLY A 554 -13.43 23.51 -0.39
C GLY A 554 -12.51 22.70 -1.31
N ALA A 555 -13.10 22.05 -2.30
CA ALA A 555 -12.38 21.29 -3.31
C ALA A 555 -11.95 22.21 -4.45
N LEU A 556 -10.66 22.22 -4.79
CA LEU A 556 -10.17 22.91 -5.98
C LEU A 556 -10.82 22.34 -7.24
N SER A 557 -11.13 23.21 -8.19
CA SER A 557 -11.56 22.84 -9.55
C SER A 557 -10.39 22.33 -10.39
N ALA A 558 -10.69 21.60 -11.47
CA ALA A 558 -9.66 21.12 -12.38
C ALA A 558 -8.80 22.26 -12.98
N GLY A 559 -9.41 23.40 -13.30
CA GLY A 559 -8.70 24.57 -13.83
C GLY A 559 -7.79 25.24 -12.80
N GLU A 560 -8.19 25.28 -11.52
CA GLU A 560 -7.31 25.74 -10.44
C GLU A 560 -6.13 24.78 -10.29
N ILE A 561 -6.38 23.46 -10.24
CA ILE A 561 -5.34 22.44 -10.10
C ILE A 561 -4.31 22.50 -11.25
N GLU A 562 -4.77 22.69 -12.49
CA GLU A 562 -3.91 22.86 -13.67
C GLU A 562 -3.12 24.17 -13.64
N THR A 563 -3.67 25.22 -13.03
CA THR A 563 -2.96 26.49 -12.84
C THR A 563 -1.83 26.32 -11.82
N LEU A 564 -2.13 25.73 -10.66
CA LEU A 564 -1.13 25.51 -9.60
C LEU A 564 0.01 24.59 -10.06
N SER A 565 -0.25 23.62 -10.95
CA SER A 565 0.79 22.71 -11.46
C SER A 565 1.77 23.36 -12.44
N ARG A 566 1.54 24.62 -12.84
CA ARG A 566 2.41 25.38 -13.75
C ARG A 566 3.17 26.52 -13.07
N GLU A 567 2.80 26.85 -11.84
CA GLU A 567 3.52 27.79 -10.97
C GLU A 567 4.83 27.18 -10.50
#